data_AF-A0A1F7YQ42-F1
#
_entry.id   AF-A0A1F7YQ42-F1
#
_cell.length_a   1.000
_cell.length_b   1.000
_cell.length_c   1.000
_cell.angle_alpha   90.00
_cell.angle_beta   90.00
_cell.angle_gamma   90.00
#
_symmetry.space_group_name_H-M   'P 1'
#
loop_
_entity.id
_entity.type
_entity.pdbx_description
1 polymer ?
#
loop_
_entity_poly.entity_id
_entity_poly.type
_entity_poly.pdbx_seq_one_letter_code
_entity_poly.pdbx_strand_id
1 'polypeptide(L)'
;MNTALLKTRCTKGHLVVYEDKVSTELGGFGVKNENSLLYSQITGVEIKTTMAKIPLLSKGVATVKIFGKGEQVLECGMVNLDDAVKAKELIESRIKS
;
A
#
# COMPACT_ATOMS: atom_id res chain seq x y z
N MET A 1 -16.99 -8.69 -7.36
CA MET A 1 -15.54 -8.93 -7.14
C MET A 1 -14.88 -7.58 -7.17
N ASN A 2 -14.15 -7.17 -6.14
CA ASN A 2 -13.42 -5.90 -6.18
C ASN A 2 -12.19 -6.06 -7.07
N THR A 3 -12.10 -5.25 -8.12
CA THR A 3 -10.96 -5.26 -9.04
C THR A 3 -9.76 -4.64 -8.35
N ALA A 4 -8.64 -5.38 -8.29
CA ALA A 4 -7.38 -4.86 -7.79
C ALA A 4 -6.70 -4.02 -8.87
N LEU A 5 -6.40 -2.75 -8.55
CA LEU A 5 -5.70 -1.81 -9.42
C LEU A 5 -4.18 -1.93 -9.29
N LEU A 6 -3.73 -2.33 -8.10
CA LEU A 6 -2.34 -2.62 -7.79
C LEU A 6 -2.28 -3.72 -6.73
N LYS A 7 -1.38 -4.67 -6.91
CA LYS A 7 -1.00 -5.65 -5.90
C LYS A 7 0.52 -5.75 -5.88
N THR A 8 1.13 -5.41 -4.75
CA THR A 8 2.59 -5.44 -4.59
C THR A 8 2.97 -6.09 -3.27
N ARG A 9 4.15 -6.72 -3.23
CA ARG A 9 4.64 -7.42 -2.04
C ARG A 9 5.15 -6.40 -1.02
N CYS A 10 4.89 -6.66 0.26
CA CYS A 10 5.39 -5.87 1.38
C CYS A 10 5.73 -6.78 2.57
N THR A 11 6.29 -6.20 3.64
CA THR A 11 6.62 -6.93 4.88
C THR A 11 5.43 -7.63 5.53
N LYS A 12 4.20 -7.19 5.26
CA LYS A 12 2.95 -7.78 5.80
C LYS A 12 2.22 -8.68 4.80
N GLY A 13 2.90 -9.14 3.75
CA GLY A 13 2.31 -9.93 2.67
C GLY A 13 2.17 -9.11 1.40
N HIS A 14 0.96 -8.60 1.12
CA HIS A 14 0.70 -7.75 -0.04
C HIS A 14 0.00 -6.47 0.38
N LEU A 15 0.45 -5.35 -0.17
CA LEU A 15 -0.35 -4.14 -0.28
C LEU A 15 -1.21 -4.25 -1.53
N VAL A 16 -2.53 -4.15 -1.36
CA VAL A 16 -3.51 -4.21 -2.45
C VAL A 16 -4.31 -2.93 -2.47
N VAL A 17 -4.34 -2.27 -3.63
CA VAL A 17 -5.17 -1.09 -3.89
C VAL A 17 -6.33 -1.55 -4.75
N TYR A 18 -7.53 -1.51 -4.18
CA TYR A 18 -8.79 -1.80 -4.86
C TYR A 18 -9.46 -0.51 -5.33
N GLU A 19 -10.53 -0.62 -6.09
CA GLU A 19 -11.33 0.54 -6.50
C GLU A 19 -12.01 1.26 -5.32
N ASP A 20 -12.38 0.53 -4.27
CA ASP A 20 -13.18 1.00 -3.13
C ASP A 20 -12.40 1.06 -1.80
N LYS A 21 -11.25 0.39 -1.72
CA LYS A 21 -10.48 0.27 -0.48
C LYS A 21 -8.98 0.05 -0.72
N VAL A 22 -8.21 0.17 0.34
CA VAL A 22 -6.81 -0.26 0.40
C VAL A 22 -6.70 -1.36 1.45
N SER A 23 -5.93 -2.40 1.19
CA SER A 23 -5.83 -3.55 2.09
C SER A 23 -4.41 -4.09 2.18
N THR A 24 -4.08 -4.65 3.34
CA THR A 24 -2.90 -5.47 3.56
C THR A 24 -3.33 -6.92 3.73
N GLU A 25 -2.85 -7.80 2.85
CA GLU A 25 -3.25 -9.21 2.80
C GLU A 25 -2.04 -10.13 3.05
N LEU A 26 -2.10 -10.93 4.11
CA LEU A 26 -1.13 -12.00 4.31
C LEU A 26 -1.38 -13.12 3.28
N GLY A 27 -0.44 -13.27 2.35
CA GLY A 27 -0.45 -14.36 1.37
C GLY A 27 -0.03 -15.67 2.03
N GLY A 28 -0.97 -16.38 2.65
CA GLY A 28 -0.76 -17.71 3.22
C GLY A 28 -2.06 -18.49 3.36
N PHE A 29 -2.05 -19.76 2.99
CA PHE A 29 -3.18 -20.68 3.15
C PHE A 29 -3.60 -20.74 4.63
N GLY A 30 -4.86 -20.38 4.92
CA GLY A 30 -5.51 -20.63 6.21
C GLY A 30 -5.62 -19.45 7.18
N VAL A 31 -4.97 -18.32 6.93
CA VAL A 31 -5.05 -17.14 7.83
C VAL A 31 -5.46 -15.90 7.03
N LYS A 32 -6.74 -15.54 7.05
CA LYS A 32 -7.27 -14.29 6.50
C LYS A 32 -6.97 -13.13 7.46
N ASN A 33 -5.71 -12.77 7.59
CA ASN A 33 -5.33 -11.50 8.19
C ASN A 33 -5.37 -10.45 7.10
N GLU A 34 -6.56 -9.89 6.91
CA GLU A 34 -6.83 -8.73 6.07
C GLU A 34 -7.02 -7.51 6.99
N ASN A 35 -6.23 -6.47 6.78
CA ASN A 35 -6.50 -5.17 7.39
C ASN A 35 -6.75 -4.17 6.25
N SER A 36 -7.90 -3.51 6.28
CA SER A 36 -8.39 -2.71 5.17
C SER A 36 -8.92 -1.35 5.62
N LEU A 37 -8.68 -0.32 4.82
CA LEU A 37 -9.27 1.00 4.97
C LEU A 37 -10.08 1.35 3.72
N LEU A 38 -11.34 1.74 3.92
CA LEU A 38 -12.15 2.35 2.87
C LEU A 38 -11.60 3.75 2.56
N TYR A 39 -11.73 4.21 1.31
CA TYR A 39 -11.27 5.56 0.95
C TYR A 39 -11.89 6.67 1.80
N SER A 40 -13.15 6.50 2.23
CA SER A 40 -13.84 7.44 3.15
C SER A 40 -13.22 7.53 4.54
N GLN A 41 -12.35 6.59 4.91
CA GLN A 41 -11.63 6.55 6.17
C GLN A 41 -10.18 7.01 6.02
N ILE A 42 -9.60 7.01 4.82
CA ILE A 42 -8.21 7.38 4.59
C ILE A 42 -8.07 8.90 4.64
N THR A 43 -7.14 9.39 5.45
CA THR A 43 -6.84 10.81 5.63
C THR A 43 -5.56 11.22 4.93
N GLY A 44 -4.67 10.28 4.62
CA GLY A 44 -3.44 10.56 3.89
C GLY A 44 -2.61 9.32 3.60
N VAL A 45 -1.60 9.50 2.75
CA VAL A 45 -0.63 8.46 2.42
C VAL A 45 0.77 9.08 2.34
N GLU A 46 1.74 8.41 2.95
CA GLU A 46 3.15 8.80 2.97
C GLU A 46 4.02 7.67 2.42
N ILE A 47 5.03 8.03 1.64
CA ILE A 47 6.08 7.12 1.19
C ILE A 47 7.39 7.59 1.84
N LYS A 48 8.05 6.66 2.53
CA LYS A 48 9.40 6.86 3.04
C LYS A 48 10.37 5.93 2.32
N THR A 49 11.22 6.48 1.47
CA THR A 49 12.29 5.74 0.80
C THR A 49 13.21 5.11 1.84
N THR A 50 13.35 3.79 1.79
CA THR A 50 14.19 3.01 2.72
C THR A 50 15.49 2.59 2.05
N MET A 51 15.46 2.30 0.74
CA MET A 51 16.63 2.06 -0.08
C MET A 51 16.44 2.78 -1.42
N ALA A 52 17.42 3.61 -1.79
CA ALA A 52 17.40 4.30 -3.07
C ALA A 52 17.45 3.30 -4.24
N LYS A 53 16.81 3.67 -5.35
CA LYS A 53 16.94 2.94 -6.61
C LYS A 53 18.33 3.15 -7.17
N ILE A 54 19.00 2.06 -7.53
CA ILE A 54 20.31 2.10 -8.18
C ILE A 54 20.14 1.48 -9.56
N PRO A 55 20.35 2.24 -10.66
CA PRO A 55 20.23 1.71 -12.01
C PRO A 55 20.98 0.38 -12.15
N LEU A 56 20.32 -0.62 -12.73
CA LEU A 56 20.84 -1.98 -12.97
C LEU A 56 21.13 -2.85 -11.73
N LEU A 57 21.21 -2.29 -10.52
CA LEU A 57 21.61 -3.04 -9.31
C LEU A 57 20.46 -3.24 -8.31
N SER A 58 19.50 -2.31 -8.26
CA SER A 58 18.41 -2.38 -7.30
C SER A 58 17.19 -1.59 -7.76
N LYS A 59 16.01 -2.18 -7.57
CA LYS A 59 14.72 -1.49 -7.81
C LYS A 59 14.41 -0.43 -6.74
N GLY A 60 15.18 -0.37 -5.66
CA GLY A 60 14.88 0.45 -4.50
C GLY A 60 13.67 -0.10 -3.72
N VAL A 61 13.56 0.28 -2.45
CA VAL A 61 12.37 -0.04 -1.64
C VAL A 61 11.97 1.13 -0.77
N ALA A 62 10.69 1.19 -0.46
CA ALA A 62 10.10 2.19 0.42
C ALA A 62 9.14 1.55 1.43
N THR A 63 8.83 2.33 2.45
CA THR A 63 7.72 2.08 3.35
C THR A 63 6.54 2.96 2.93
N VAL A 64 5.39 2.35 2.73
CA VAL A 64 4.12 3.04 2.48
C VAL A 64 3.34 3.05 3.80
N LYS A 65 2.95 4.24 4.27
CA LYS A 65 2.05 4.44 5.40
C LYS A 65 0.75 5.05 4.91
N ILE A 66 -0.36 4.39 5.18
CA ILE A 66 -1.70 4.92 4.90
C ILE A 66 -2.34 5.25 6.23
N PHE A 67 -2.69 6.53 6.40
CA PHE A 67 -3.32 7.05 7.61
C PHE A 67 -4.84 7.03 7.44
N GLY A 68 -5.52 6.49 8.44
CA GLY A 68 -6.97 6.47 8.54
C GLY A 68 -7.49 7.32 9.71
N LYS A 69 -8.80 7.52 9.77
CA LYS A 69 -9.49 8.14 10.90
C LYS A 69 -9.28 7.33 12.19
N GLY A 70 -9.23 8.02 13.33
CA GLY A 70 -9.10 7.40 14.65
C GLY A 70 -7.77 6.68 14.86
N GLU A 71 -6.67 7.33 14.47
CA GLU A 71 -5.28 6.84 14.65
C GLU A 71 -4.96 5.51 13.95
N GLN A 72 -5.83 5.06 13.04
CA GLN A 72 -5.58 3.86 12.24
C GLN A 72 -4.44 4.09 11.26
N VAL A 73 -3.49 3.15 11.19
CA VAL A 73 -2.36 3.21 10.26
C VAL A 73 -2.12 1.84 9.62
N LEU A 74 -2.18 1.78 8.29
CA LEU A 74 -1.67 0.65 7.52
C LEU A 74 -0.23 0.95 7.10
N GLU A 75 0.72 0.30 7.76
CA GLU A 75 2.14 0.38 7.41
C GLU A 75 2.59 -0.86 6.63
N CYS A 76 3.14 -0.63 5.43
CA CYS A 76 3.71 -1.64 4.53
C CYS A 76 5.17 -1.31 4.22
N GLY A 77 6.10 -2.08 4.79
CA GLY A 77 7.53 -1.92 4.52
C GLY A 77 8.01 -2.70 3.30
N MET A 78 9.20 -2.36 2.81
CA MET A 78 9.91 -3.05 1.72
C MET A 78 9.09 -3.18 0.42
N VAL A 79 8.22 -2.21 0.15
CA VAL A 79 7.50 -2.11 -1.11
C VAL A 79 8.48 -1.64 -2.18
N ASN A 80 8.43 -2.22 -3.38
CA ASN A 80 9.22 -1.72 -4.51
C ASN A 80 8.94 -0.23 -4.72
N LEU A 81 9.97 0.59 -4.89
CA LEU A 81 9.83 2.05 -4.94
C LEU A 81 8.84 2.51 -6.03
N ASP A 82 8.90 1.91 -7.22
CA ASP A 82 7.99 2.26 -8.32
C ASP A 82 6.53 1.90 -7.98
N ASP A 83 6.31 0.76 -7.31
CA ASP A 83 4.98 0.35 -6.87
C ASP A 83 4.47 1.22 -5.71
N ALA A 84 5.36 1.66 -4.81
CA ALA A 84 5.02 2.56 -3.71
C ALA A 84 4.52 3.90 -4.25
N VAL A 85 5.21 4.47 -5.25
CA VAL A 85 4.80 5.70 -5.94
C VAL A 85 3.43 5.52 -6.60
N LYS A 86 3.25 4.43 -7.37
CA LYS A 86 1.97 4.13 -8.00
C LYS A 86 0.83 3.91 -7.00
N ALA A 87 1.11 3.26 -5.86
CA ALA A 87 0.14 3.09 -4.79
C ALA A 87 -0.33 4.44 -4.24
N LYS A 88 0.61 5.35 -3.97
CA LYS A 88 0.29 6.71 -3.50
C LYS A 88 -0.57 7.46 -4.53
N GLU A 89 -0.20 7.46 -5.80
CA GLU A 89 -0.97 8.13 -6.86
C GLU A 89 -2.41 7.62 -6.94
N LEU A 90 -2.59 6.29 -6.96
CA LEU A 90 -3.92 5.65 -7.03
C LEU A 90 -4.78 5.95 -5.79
N ILE A 91 -4.15 6.08 -4.63
CA ILE A 91 -4.83 6.36 -3.36
C ILE A 91 -5.22 7.83 -3.28
N GLU A 92 -4.28 8.75 -3.55
CA GLU A 92 -4.52 10.19 -3.52
C GLU A 92 -5.57 10.63 -4.55
N SER A 93 -5.61 10.00 -5.73
CA SER A 93 -6.62 10.31 -6.74
C SER A 93 -8.04 9.99 -6.25
N ARG A 94 -8.19 9.04 -5.32
CA ARG A 94 -9.48 8.56 -4.81
C ARG A 94 -9.92 9.21 -3.51
N ILE A 95 -8.99 9.69 -2.69
CA ILE A 95 -9.33 10.48 -1.49
C ILE A 95 -9.92 11.84 -1.87
N LYS A 96 -9.47 12.42 -3.00
CA LYS A 96 -9.91 13.73 -3.50
C LYS A 96 -11.21 13.69 -4.32
N SER A 97 -11.73 12.48 -4.59
CA SER A 97 -12.94 12.28 -5.41
C SER A 97 -14.21 12.28 -4.57
#